data_AF-A0A645DCL9-F1
#
_entry.id   AF-A0A645DCL9-F1
#
_cell.length_a   1.000
_cell.length_b   1.000
_cell.length_c   1.000
_cell.angle_alpha   90.00
_cell.angle_beta   90.00
_cell.angle_gamma   90.00
#
_symmetry.space_group_name_H-M   'P 1'
#
loop_
_entity.id
_entity.type
_entity.pdbx_description
1 polymer ?
#
loop_
_entity_poly.entity_id
_entity_poly.type
_entity_poly.pdbx_seq_one_letter_code
_entity_poly.pdbx_strand_id
1 'polypeptide(L)'
;MEKELNGYLRNGETVRWSGSTAPFPLLGERTREQIIFKWVATAACACALLWVYCRRSDAPSAKFITLVVILAAIVIVTPWLEQRSIMGQKYFITSQRAIFLTRDKSMYYMELGQIDSVKRVSLHGEADTLVLGSAIFEDIRRQLRWRASHPKTNLQSQDGQDRAMGLVFYGIRGADIAEMLLQKPAVAETV
;
A
#
# COMPACT_ATOMS: atom_id res chain seq x y z
N MET A 1 -20.56 0.42 6.64
CA MET A 1 -19.13 0.76 6.53
C MET A 1 -18.67 1.69 7.67
N GLU A 2 -19.57 2.45 8.29
CA GLU A 2 -19.29 3.41 9.38
C GLU A 2 -18.91 2.79 10.74
N LYS A 3 -19.31 1.54 11.03
CA LYS A 3 -19.08 0.92 12.35
C LYS A 3 -17.60 0.74 12.71
N GLU A 4 -16.73 0.50 11.73
CA GLU A 4 -15.28 0.38 12.01
C GLU A 4 -14.64 1.73 12.29
N LEU A 5 -15.14 2.82 11.70
CA LEU A 5 -14.53 4.14 11.82
C LEU A 5 -14.99 4.89 13.08
N ASN A 6 -16.22 4.65 13.56
CA ASN A 6 -16.77 5.32 14.72
C ASN A 6 -15.93 5.15 16.00
N GLY A 7 -15.14 4.08 16.10
CA GLY A 7 -14.19 3.89 17.22
C GLY A 7 -12.90 4.72 17.11
N TYR A 8 -12.58 5.25 15.92
CA TYR A 8 -11.35 6.01 15.66
C TYR A 8 -11.59 7.53 15.49
N LEU A 9 -12.84 7.95 15.32
CA LEU A 9 -13.20 9.36 15.17
C LEU A 9 -13.06 10.09 16.51
N ARG A 10 -12.47 11.29 16.48
CA ARG A 10 -12.43 12.21 17.62
C ARG A 10 -13.82 12.82 17.85
N ASN A 11 -14.06 13.35 19.05
CA ASN A 11 -15.32 14.03 19.37
C ASN A 11 -15.58 15.18 18.38
N GLY A 12 -16.72 15.14 17.69
CA GLY A 12 -17.11 16.13 16.68
C GLY A 12 -16.42 15.99 15.32
N GLU A 13 -15.61 14.94 15.11
CA GLU A 13 -15.00 14.64 13.82
C GLU A 13 -16.01 13.98 12.88
N THR A 14 -16.21 14.56 11.69
CA THR A 14 -17.16 14.04 10.69
C THR A 14 -16.43 13.57 9.44
N VAL A 15 -16.88 12.47 8.86
CA VAL A 15 -16.34 11.95 7.60
C VAL A 15 -16.90 12.78 6.45
N ARG A 16 -16.02 13.40 5.67
CA ARG A 16 -16.38 14.16 4.47
C ARG A 16 -16.31 13.30 3.21
N TRP A 17 -15.40 12.34 3.20
CA TRP A 17 -15.25 11.41 2.09
C TRP A 17 -14.70 10.07 2.58
N SER A 18 -15.08 9.00 1.89
CA SER A 18 -14.57 7.67 2.10
C SER A 18 -14.32 6.99 0.77
N GLY A 19 -13.21 6.29 0.66
CA GLY A 19 -12.86 5.52 -0.51
C GLY A 19 -12.13 4.25 -0.13
N SER A 20 -12.01 3.35 -1.09
CA SER A 20 -11.24 2.12 -0.97
C SER A 20 -10.41 1.94 -2.23
N THR A 21 -9.34 1.17 -2.12
CA THR A 21 -8.59 0.77 -3.30
C THR A 21 -9.50 0.02 -4.27
N ALA A 22 -9.52 0.46 -5.53
CA ALA A 22 -10.26 -0.20 -6.60
C ALA A 22 -9.65 -1.59 -6.87
N PRO A 23 -10.47 -2.60 -7.21
CA PRO A 23 -9.95 -3.91 -7.55
C PRO A 23 -9.09 -3.83 -8.82
N PHE A 24 -7.88 -4.34 -8.74
CA PHE A 24 -6.97 -4.47 -9.90
C PHE A 24 -6.46 -5.91 -10.01
N PRO A 25 -6.27 -6.45 -11.23
CA PRO A 25 -5.79 -7.82 -11.40
C PRO A 25 -4.32 -7.96 -10.95
N LEU A 26 -3.95 -9.13 -10.42
CA LEU A 26 -2.57 -9.43 -9.99
C LEU A 26 -1.61 -9.29 -11.17
N LEU A 27 -2.02 -9.84 -12.31
CA LEU A 27 -1.33 -9.84 -13.58
C LEU A 27 -1.81 -8.70 -14.47
N GLY A 28 -1.73 -7.46 -13.96
CA GLY A 28 -1.90 -6.27 -14.80
C GLY A 28 -0.82 -6.21 -15.89
N GLU A 29 -1.13 -5.58 -17.03
CA GLU A 29 -0.30 -5.61 -18.25
C GLU A 29 1.18 -5.29 -18.01
N ARG A 30 1.48 -4.31 -17.16
CA ARG A 30 2.86 -3.86 -16.87
C ARG A 30 3.63 -4.75 -15.89
N THR A 31 2.94 -5.44 -14.97
CA THR A 31 3.60 -6.25 -13.91
C THR A 31 3.49 -7.74 -14.15
N ARG A 32 2.65 -8.18 -15.09
CA ARG A 32 2.46 -9.59 -15.46
C ARG A 32 3.77 -10.27 -15.81
N GLU A 33 4.55 -9.71 -16.74
CA GLU A 33 5.80 -10.33 -17.21
C GLU A 33 6.80 -10.47 -16.08
N GLN A 34 6.95 -9.46 -15.23
CA GLN A 34 7.87 -9.49 -14.09
C GLN A 34 7.47 -10.53 -13.04
N ILE A 35 6.17 -10.65 -12.74
CA ILE A 35 5.67 -11.64 -11.76
C ILE A 35 5.84 -13.05 -12.31
N ILE A 36 5.44 -13.28 -13.57
CA ILE A 36 5.59 -14.59 -14.22
C ILE A 36 7.07 -14.97 -14.30
N PHE A 37 7.94 -14.05 -14.73
CA PHE A 37 9.37 -14.29 -14.79
C PHE A 37 9.93 -14.68 -13.41
N LYS A 38 9.57 -13.96 -12.34
CA LYS A 38 9.98 -14.31 -10.97
C LYS A 38 9.51 -15.69 -10.57
N TRP A 39 8.26 -16.07 -10.89
CA TRP A 39 7.73 -17.40 -10.57
C TRP A 39 8.47 -18.49 -11.33
N VAL A 40 8.67 -18.33 -12.63
CA VAL A 40 9.40 -19.29 -13.48
C VAL A 40 10.85 -19.41 -13.02
N ALA A 41 11.54 -18.29 -12.78
CA ALA A 41 12.92 -18.30 -12.29
C ALA A 41 13.03 -18.98 -10.91
N THR A 42 12.11 -18.70 -9.98
CA THR A 42 12.09 -19.34 -8.65
C THR A 42 11.86 -20.84 -8.77
N ALA A 43 10.91 -21.27 -9.61
CA ALA A 43 10.64 -22.69 -9.85
C ALA A 43 11.85 -23.38 -10.49
N ALA A 44 12.45 -22.78 -11.51
CA ALA A 44 13.63 -23.33 -12.19
C ALA A 44 14.82 -23.49 -11.24
N CYS A 45 15.11 -22.46 -10.43
CA CYS A 45 16.18 -22.52 -9.42
C CYS A 45 15.92 -23.59 -8.36
N ALA A 46 14.69 -23.68 -7.84
CA ALA A 46 14.32 -24.69 -6.85
C ALA A 46 14.45 -26.12 -7.43
N CYS A 47 13.94 -26.35 -8.65
CA CYS A 47 14.05 -27.64 -9.33
C CYS A 47 15.51 -28.01 -9.62
N ALA A 48 16.33 -27.09 -10.11
CA ALA A 48 17.74 -27.34 -10.39
C ALA A 48 18.51 -27.69 -9.11
N LEU A 49 18.26 -26.95 -8.02
CA LEU A 49 18.89 -27.20 -6.73
C LEU A 49 18.49 -28.57 -6.16
N LEU A 50 17.20 -28.90 -6.19
CA LEU A 50 16.71 -30.21 -5.76
C LEU A 50 17.25 -31.34 -6.65
N TRP A 51 17.35 -31.14 -7.96
CA TRP A 51 17.88 -32.14 -8.88
C TRP A 51 19.36 -32.43 -8.61
N VAL A 52 20.19 -31.39 -8.46
CA VAL A 52 21.61 -31.55 -8.11
C VAL A 52 21.76 -32.20 -6.73
N TYR A 53 20.96 -31.78 -5.75
CA TYR A 53 20.98 -32.32 -4.40
C TYR A 53 20.64 -33.82 -4.37
N CYS A 54 19.56 -34.22 -5.03
CA CYS A 54 19.14 -35.62 -5.10
C CYS A 54 20.13 -36.49 -5.89
N ARG A 55 20.82 -35.93 -6.90
CA ARG A 55 21.85 -36.68 -7.66
C ARG A 55 23.15 -36.88 -6.90
N ARG A 56 23.52 -35.98 -5.99
CA ARG A 56 24.79 -36.05 -5.24
C ARG A 56 24.66 -36.74 -3.89
N SER A 57 23.45 -36.93 -3.39
CA SER A 57 23.22 -37.45 -2.04
C SER A 57 22.76 -38.90 -2.10
N ASP A 58 23.54 -39.82 -1.52
CA ASP A 58 23.18 -41.24 -1.42
C ASP A 58 21.93 -41.49 -0.55
N ALA A 59 21.66 -40.57 0.40
CA ALA A 59 20.46 -40.55 1.23
C ALA A 59 19.88 -39.13 1.31
N PRO A 60 18.97 -38.74 0.40
CA PRO A 60 18.39 -37.39 0.39
C PRO A 60 17.64 -37.09 1.70
N SER A 61 18.05 -36.04 2.42
CA SER A 61 17.31 -35.56 3.60
C SER A 61 15.97 -34.94 3.19
N ALA A 62 14.88 -35.58 3.59
CA ALA A 62 13.53 -35.06 3.39
C ALA A 62 13.34 -33.66 4.00
N LYS A 63 13.99 -33.37 5.15
CA LYS A 63 13.92 -32.06 5.80
C LYS A 63 14.45 -30.93 4.91
N PHE A 64 15.56 -31.19 4.19
CA PHE A 64 16.16 -30.20 3.29
C PHE A 64 15.27 -29.95 2.06
N ILE A 65 14.74 -31.01 1.46
CA ILE A 65 13.82 -30.91 0.32
C ILE A 65 12.59 -30.08 0.72
N THR A 66 11.97 -30.40 1.86
CA THR A 66 10.82 -29.67 2.38
C THR A 66 11.15 -28.19 2.64
N LEU A 67 12.32 -27.88 3.20
CA LEU A 67 12.74 -26.50 3.42
C LEU A 67 12.84 -25.70 2.11
N VAL A 68 13.47 -26.26 1.09
CA VAL A 68 13.62 -25.62 -0.23
C VAL A 68 12.25 -25.37 -0.87
N VAL A 69 11.34 -26.35 -0.79
CA VAL A 69 9.98 -26.22 -1.32
C VAL A 69 9.21 -25.12 -0.58
N ILE A 70 9.30 -25.06 0.75
CA ILE A 70 8.65 -24.01 1.56
C ILE A 70 9.18 -22.62 1.16
N LEU A 71 10.50 -22.46 1.03
CA LEU A 71 11.09 -21.18 0.64
C LEU A 71 10.63 -20.75 -0.76
N ALA A 72 10.59 -21.67 -1.73
CA ALA A 72 10.07 -21.39 -3.06
C ALA A 72 8.58 -21.01 -3.03
N ALA A 73 7.77 -21.72 -2.23
CA ALA A 73 6.35 -21.44 -2.07
C ALA A 73 6.09 -20.05 -1.48
N ILE A 74 6.88 -19.61 -0.49
CA ILE A 74 6.76 -18.27 0.10
C ILE A 74 6.93 -17.20 -0.98
N VAL A 75 8.00 -17.29 -1.78
CA VAL A 75 8.31 -16.31 -2.85
C VAL A 75 7.20 -16.28 -3.91
N ILE A 76 6.63 -17.43 -4.26
CA ILE A 76 5.54 -17.52 -5.24
C ILE A 76 4.25 -16.86 -4.70
N VAL A 77 3.96 -17.02 -3.41
CA VAL A 77 2.73 -16.51 -2.77
C VAL A 77 2.81 -15.01 -2.44
N THR A 78 4.00 -14.44 -2.25
CA THR A 78 4.19 -13.01 -1.87
C THR A 78 3.38 -12.01 -2.71
N PRO A 79 3.39 -12.05 -4.06
CA PRO A 79 2.66 -11.08 -4.88
C PRO A 79 1.15 -11.07 -4.61
N TRP A 80 0.58 -12.23 -4.29
CA TRP A 80 -0.83 -12.36 -3.97
C TRP A 80 -1.16 -11.77 -2.60
N LEU A 81 -0.29 -11.99 -1.60
CA LEU A 81 -0.44 -11.38 -0.27
C LEU A 81 -0.37 -9.86 -0.35
N GLU A 82 0.57 -9.31 -1.12
CA GLU A 82 0.69 -7.88 -1.36
C GLU A 82 -0.57 -7.30 -2.00
N GLN A 83 -1.06 -7.91 -3.09
CA GLN A 83 -2.28 -7.47 -3.76
C GLN A 83 -3.49 -7.50 -2.82
N ARG A 84 -3.64 -8.58 -2.06
CA ARG A 84 -4.76 -8.73 -1.12
C ARG A 84 -4.67 -7.75 0.05
N SER A 85 -3.47 -7.38 0.47
CA SER A 85 -3.26 -6.34 1.47
C SER A 85 -3.72 -4.97 0.92
N ILE A 86 -3.26 -4.61 -0.27
CA ILE A 86 -3.58 -3.34 -0.93
C ILE A 86 -5.08 -3.21 -1.23
N MET A 87 -5.74 -4.29 -1.68
CA MET A 87 -7.19 -4.31 -1.91
C MET A 87 -8.02 -4.16 -0.64
N GLY A 88 -7.46 -4.49 0.53
CA GLY A 88 -8.14 -4.34 1.81
C GLY A 88 -8.00 -2.94 2.43
N GLN A 89 -7.31 -2.02 1.77
CA GLN A 89 -7.07 -0.67 2.27
C GLN A 89 -8.31 0.22 2.11
N LYS A 90 -8.56 1.04 3.14
CA LYS A 90 -9.63 2.04 3.17
C LYS A 90 -9.04 3.41 3.49
N TYR A 91 -9.62 4.42 2.87
CA TYR A 91 -9.17 5.80 2.97
C TYR A 91 -10.35 6.67 3.39
N PHE A 92 -10.10 7.61 4.28
CA PHE A 92 -11.11 8.55 4.74
C PHE A 92 -10.53 9.94 4.80
N ILE A 93 -11.36 10.93 4.45
CA ILE A 93 -11.05 12.34 4.67
C ILE A 93 -12.11 12.83 5.64
N THR A 94 -11.68 13.30 6.80
CA THR A 94 -12.55 13.85 7.83
C THR A 94 -12.52 15.38 7.80
N SER A 95 -13.25 16.03 8.71
CA SER A 95 -13.15 17.47 8.91
C SER A 95 -11.80 17.94 9.45
N GLN A 96 -10.97 17.04 9.98
CA GLN A 96 -9.72 17.37 10.66
C GLN A 96 -8.47 16.73 10.00
N ARG A 97 -8.59 15.51 9.48
CA ARG A 97 -7.43 14.71 9.01
C ARG A 97 -7.77 13.77 7.86
N ALA A 98 -6.74 13.40 7.13
CA ALA A 98 -6.76 12.27 6.20
C ALA A 98 -6.37 11.00 6.97
N ILE A 99 -7.17 9.94 6.85
CA ILE A 99 -6.97 8.67 7.52
C ILE A 99 -6.76 7.57 6.48
N PHE A 100 -5.77 6.74 6.73
CA PHE A 100 -5.46 5.52 6.02
C PHE A 100 -5.62 4.34 6.96
N LEU A 101 -6.50 3.41 6.60
CA LEU A 101 -6.72 2.18 7.34
C LEU A 101 -6.25 1.00 6.49
N THR A 102 -5.30 0.24 7.02
CA THR A 102 -4.81 -0.99 6.41
C THR A 102 -5.77 -2.15 6.66
N ARG A 103 -5.59 -3.25 5.91
CA ARG A 103 -6.42 -4.46 6.05
C ARG A 103 -6.31 -5.10 7.45
N ASP A 104 -5.16 -5.01 8.08
CA ASP A 104 -4.88 -5.50 9.45
C ASP A 104 -5.36 -4.53 10.55
N LYS A 105 -6.12 -3.49 10.18
CA LYS A 105 -6.72 -2.50 11.08
C LYS A 105 -5.71 -1.55 11.75
N SER A 106 -4.48 -1.49 11.24
CA SER A 106 -3.56 -0.40 11.60
C SER A 106 -4.07 0.90 10.99
N MET A 107 -4.11 1.94 11.81
CA MET A 107 -4.64 3.24 11.45
C MET A 107 -3.49 4.22 11.36
N TYR A 108 -3.37 4.91 10.23
CA TYR A 108 -2.44 6.00 10.05
C TYR A 108 -3.19 7.25 9.69
N TYR A 109 -2.73 8.40 10.15
CA TYR A 109 -3.39 9.67 9.83
C TYR A 109 -2.41 10.82 9.62
N MET A 110 -2.87 11.81 8.87
CA MET A 110 -2.17 13.07 8.64
C MET A 110 -3.18 14.21 8.82
N GLU A 111 -2.89 15.16 9.70
CA GLU A 111 -3.75 16.33 9.93
C GLU A 111 -3.86 17.17 8.66
N LEU A 112 -5.06 17.63 8.29
CA LEU A 112 -5.28 18.39 7.05
C LEU A 112 -4.43 19.67 7.01
N GLY A 113 -4.22 20.30 8.16
CA GLY A 113 -3.37 21.50 8.27
C GLY A 113 -1.89 21.24 7.94
N GLN A 114 -1.42 19.99 8.05
CA GLN A 114 -0.03 19.58 7.84
C GLN A 114 0.23 19.01 6.45
N ILE A 115 -0.82 18.81 5.65
CA ILE A 115 -0.66 18.45 4.25
C ILE A 115 -0.17 19.71 3.52
N ASP A 116 1.11 19.70 3.17
CA ASP A 116 1.80 20.77 2.47
C ASP A 116 1.54 20.73 0.95
N SER A 117 1.42 19.53 0.39
CA SER A 117 1.16 19.32 -1.04
C SER A 117 0.44 18.00 -1.29
N VAL A 118 -0.39 17.99 -2.33
CA VAL A 118 -1.09 16.81 -2.84
C VAL A 118 -0.68 16.61 -4.30
N LYS A 119 -0.36 15.36 -4.65
CA LYS A 119 0.00 15.00 -6.02
C LYS A 119 -0.81 13.81 -6.50
N ARG A 120 -1.52 14.01 -7.60
CA ARG A 120 -2.22 12.94 -8.32
C ARG A 120 -1.26 12.18 -9.23
N VAL A 121 -1.30 10.86 -9.16
CA VAL A 121 -0.58 9.93 -10.02
C VAL A 121 -1.62 9.03 -10.65
N SER A 122 -1.84 9.19 -11.95
CA SER A 122 -2.83 8.37 -12.65
C SER A 122 -2.32 6.93 -12.80
N LEU A 123 -3.14 5.97 -12.36
CA LEU A 123 -2.98 4.58 -12.74
C LEU A 123 -3.84 4.38 -13.99
N HIS A 124 -3.39 3.55 -14.93
CA HIS A 124 -4.19 3.28 -16.13
C HIS A 124 -5.58 2.77 -15.74
N GLY A 125 -6.65 3.47 -16.17
CA GLY A 125 -8.06 3.16 -15.86
C GLY A 125 -8.81 4.32 -15.17
N GLU A 126 -9.90 3.99 -14.47
CA GLU A 126 -10.77 4.94 -13.74
C GLU A 126 -10.33 5.20 -12.28
N ALA A 127 -9.20 4.65 -11.85
CA ALA A 127 -8.73 4.72 -10.47
C ALA A 127 -7.38 5.42 -10.43
N ASP A 128 -7.27 6.48 -9.65
CA ASP A 128 -6.04 7.26 -9.54
C ASP A 128 -5.46 7.18 -8.13
N THR A 129 -4.18 7.49 -8.01
CA THR A 129 -3.50 7.53 -6.72
C THR A 129 -3.28 8.97 -6.28
N LEU A 130 -3.69 9.30 -5.07
CA LEU A 130 -3.34 10.58 -4.45
C LEU A 130 -2.20 10.39 -3.47
N VAL A 131 -1.22 11.26 -3.55
CA VAL A 131 -0.09 11.32 -2.65
C VAL A 131 -0.22 12.57 -1.79
N LEU A 132 -0.16 12.39 -0.48
CA LEU A 132 -0.26 13.44 0.51
C LEU A 132 1.09 13.61 1.21
N GLY A 133 1.59 14.84 1.27
CA GLY A 133 2.86 15.16 1.91
C GLY A 133 4.04 15.13 0.93
N SER A 134 4.74 16.25 0.78
CA SER A 134 5.89 16.35 -0.12
C SER A 134 7.05 15.43 0.28
N ALA A 135 7.13 15.05 1.57
CA ALA A 135 8.18 14.20 2.17
C ALA A 135 8.33 12.80 1.56
N ILE A 136 7.40 12.37 0.71
CA ILE A 136 7.40 11.08 0.01
C ILE A 136 7.39 11.20 -1.53
N PHE A 137 7.42 12.42 -2.09
CA PHE A 137 7.26 12.63 -3.53
C PHE A 137 8.39 12.03 -4.38
N GLU A 138 9.63 12.07 -3.89
CA GLU A 138 10.78 11.49 -4.58
C GLU A 138 10.70 9.95 -4.60
N ASP A 139 10.33 9.34 -3.47
CA ASP A 139 10.25 7.90 -3.29
C ASP A 139 9.18 7.26 -4.18
N ILE A 140 8.09 7.99 -4.44
CA ILE A 140 6.91 7.44 -5.11
C ILE A 140 7.15 7.05 -6.56
N ARG A 141 8.07 7.71 -7.25
CA ARG A 141 8.41 7.32 -8.63
C ARG A 141 8.94 5.89 -8.72
N ARG A 142 9.57 5.39 -7.65
CA ARG A 142 10.19 4.05 -7.61
C ARG A 142 9.42 3.07 -6.74
N GLN A 143 8.76 3.55 -5.68
CA GLN A 143 8.24 2.71 -4.59
C GLN A 143 6.77 3.00 -4.25
N LEU A 144 5.96 3.45 -5.21
CA LEU A 144 4.54 3.80 -4.96
C LEU A 144 3.75 2.70 -4.21
N ARG A 145 3.83 1.45 -4.68
CA ARG A 145 3.12 0.32 -4.04
C ARG A 145 3.63 0.01 -2.63
N TRP A 146 4.93 0.17 -2.40
CA TRP A 146 5.52 0.01 -1.07
C TRP A 146 5.02 1.11 -0.14
N ARG A 147 5.05 2.38 -0.57
CA ARG A 147 4.55 3.53 0.22
C ARG A 147 3.04 3.51 0.45
N ALA A 148 2.28 2.88 -0.44
CA ALA A 148 0.85 2.61 -0.22
C ALA A 148 0.61 1.62 0.92
N SER A 149 1.51 0.65 1.13
CA SER A 149 1.40 -0.33 2.22
C SER A 149 2.17 0.10 3.49
N HIS A 150 3.16 0.98 3.36
CA HIS A 150 4.04 1.43 4.43
C HIS A 150 4.15 2.97 4.44
N PRO A 151 3.17 3.64 5.07
CA PRO A 151 3.21 5.08 5.31
C PRO A 151 4.52 5.52 5.96
N LYS A 152 5.01 6.70 5.58
CA LYS A 152 6.19 7.27 6.24
C LYS A 152 5.74 7.92 7.54
N THR A 153 6.00 7.28 8.67
CA THR A 153 5.71 7.82 10.01
C THR A 153 6.93 8.50 10.58
N ASN A 154 6.72 9.47 11.48
CA ASN A 154 7.82 10.10 12.21
C ASN A 154 8.18 9.24 13.42
N LEU A 155 9.24 8.43 13.31
CA LEU A 155 9.71 7.55 14.37
C LEU A 155 10.26 8.32 15.60
N GLN A 156 10.54 9.62 15.47
CA GLN A 156 11.14 10.44 16.53
C GLN A 156 10.14 11.31 17.32
N SER A 157 8.88 11.40 16.90
CA SER A 157 7.87 12.17 17.62
C SER A 157 7.18 11.34 18.71
N GLN A 158 7.11 11.86 19.93
CA GLN A 158 6.33 11.29 21.03
C GLN A 158 4.80 11.26 20.77
N ASP A 159 4.33 11.91 19.70
CA ASP A 159 2.91 12.12 19.35
C ASP A 159 2.21 10.92 18.67
N GLY A 160 2.71 9.70 18.89
CA GLY A 160 2.06 8.46 18.47
C GLY A 160 2.57 7.91 17.13
N GLN A 161 2.82 6.59 17.12
CA GLN A 161 3.35 5.83 15.98
C GLN A 161 2.46 5.87 14.72
N ASP A 162 1.22 6.35 14.86
CA ASP A 162 0.19 6.35 13.83
C ASP A 162 0.14 7.64 13.00
N ARG A 163 0.89 8.69 13.40
CA ARG A 163 0.94 9.95 12.65
C ARG A 163 1.94 9.86 11.49
N ALA A 164 1.41 10.00 10.28
CA ALA A 164 2.18 9.93 9.04
C ALA A 164 2.67 11.31 8.58
N MET A 165 3.92 11.38 8.13
CA MET A 165 4.49 12.52 7.39
C MET A 165 4.12 12.48 5.90
N GLY A 166 3.69 11.32 5.41
CA GLY A 166 3.18 11.17 4.07
C GLY A 166 2.29 9.95 3.93
N LEU A 167 1.18 10.11 3.23
CA LEU A 167 0.17 9.10 2.98
C LEU A 167 -0.06 8.91 1.48
N VAL A 168 -0.47 7.71 1.09
CA VAL A 168 -0.81 7.40 -0.30
C VAL A 168 -2.21 6.79 -0.30
N PHE A 169 -3.15 7.44 -0.98
CA PHE A 169 -4.46 6.90 -1.30
C PHE A 169 -4.36 6.19 -2.64
N TYR A 170 -4.07 4.89 -2.60
CA TYR A 170 -3.73 4.11 -3.78
C TYR A 170 -4.97 3.64 -4.53
N GLY A 171 -5.02 3.93 -5.84
CA GLY A 171 -6.04 3.41 -6.75
C GLY A 171 -7.48 3.70 -6.30
N ILE A 172 -7.77 4.93 -5.91
CA ILE A 172 -9.11 5.35 -5.49
C ILE A 172 -9.95 5.83 -6.69
N ARG A 173 -11.25 5.52 -6.66
CA ARG A 173 -12.23 6.08 -7.60
C ARG A 173 -12.65 7.47 -7.12
N GLY A 174 -12.91 8.39 -8.04
CA GLY A 174 -13.30 9.77 -7.70
C GLY A 174 -12.17 10.55 -6.99
N ALA A 175 -10.93 10.35 -7.46
CA ALA A 175 -9.75 11.03 -6.91
C ALA A 175 -9.84 12.55 -7.03
N ASP A 176 -10.59 13.07 -8.00
CA ASP A 176 -10.94 14.48 -8.16
C ASP A 176 -11.68 15.04 -6.93
N ILE A 177 -12.68 14.33 -6.43
CA ILE A 177 -13.44 14.75 -5.24
C ILE A 177 -12.56 14.74 -4.00
N ALA A 178 -11.76 13.68 -3.83
CA ALA A 178 -10.83 13.57 -2.72
C ALA A 178 -9.75 14.67 -2.78
N GLU A 179 -9.21 14.96 -3.97
CA GLU A 179 -8.23 16.02 -4.18
C GLU A 179 -8.80 17.40 -3.86
N MET A 180 -10.03 17.72 -4.31
CA MET A 180 -10.71 18.98 -3.96
C MET A 180 -10.91 19.16 -2.46
N LEU A 181 -11.20 18.08 -1.72
CA LEU A 181 -11.37 18.15 -0.26
C LEU A 181 -10.05 18.33 0.50
N LEU A 182 -8.93 17.98 -0.13
CA LEU A 182 -7.58 18.07 0.45
C LEU A 182 -6.84 19.34 0.02
N GLN A 183 -7.22 19.92 -1.12
CA GLN A 183 -6.81 21.26 -1.49
C GLN A 183 -7.46 22.25 -0.52
N LYS A 184 -6.63 23.02 0.20
CA LYS A 184 -7.14 24.14 0.99
C LYS A 184 -7.93 25.06 0.05
N PRO A 185 -9.10 25.60 0.43
CA PRO A 185 -9.57 26.80 -0.24
C PRO A 185 -8.43 27.81 -0.10
N ALA A 186 -7.92 28.29 -1.24
CA ALA A 186 -7.03 29.44 -1.24
C ALA A 186 -7.74 30.51 -0.43
N VAL A 187 -7.22 30.80 0.76
CA VAL A 187 -7.67 31.93 1.54
C VAL A 187 -7.43 33.10 0.61
N ALA A 188 -8.52 33.65 0.08
CA ALA A 188 -8.52 34.98 -0.47
C ALA A 188 -8.07 35.88 0.69
N GLU A 189 -6.77 36.18 0.73
CA GLU A 189 -6.25 37.29 1.50
C GLU A 189 -6.89 38.55 0.90
N THR A 190 -8.06 38.89 1.42
CA THR A 190 -8.60 40.24 1.34
C THR A 190 -7.71 41.11 2.22
N VAL A 191 -6.88 41.93 1.59
CA VAL A 191 -6.44 43.22 2.12
C VAL A 191 -6.91 44.28 1.14
#